data_AF-A0AA97A336-F1
#
_entry.id   AF-A0AA97A336-F1
#
_cell.length_a   1.000
_cell.length_b   1.000
_cell.length_c   1.000
_cell.angle_alpha   90.00
_cell.angle_beta   90.00
_cell.angle_gamma   90.00
#
_symmetry.space_group_name_H-M   'P 1'
#
loop_
_entity.id
_entity.type
_entity.pdbx_description
1 polymer ?
#
loop_
_entity_poly.entity_id
_entity_poly.type
_entity_poly.pdbx_seq_one_letter_code
_entity_poly.pdbx_strand_id
1 'polypeptide(L)'
;MSVTYRVKGLKRYLNQVQQMPKRAQQAVNRELSRSSLRVELRAKELAPWDTGWMSLSIYSVQYRFLVWMVSSPVDYSIYVELGTRYQSAQPFLFPALEEEYPVLMRNLSKMFRR
;
A
#
# COMPACT_ATOMS: atom_id res chain seq x y z
N MET A 1 -18.21 -35.68 -39.42
CA MET A 1 -17.70 -34.54 -40.21
C MET A 1 -16.81 -33.69 -39.30
N SER A 2 -15.53 -33.52 -39.64
CA SER A 2 -14.57 -32.70 -38.88
C SER A 2 -14.29 -31.41 -39.64
N VAL A 3 -14.50 -30.26 -39.00
CA VAL A 3 -14.20 -28.94 -39.58
C VAL A 3 -12.84 -28.49 -39.08
N THR A 4 -11.89 -28.32 -40.01
CA THR A 4 -10.52 -27.87 -39.71
C THR A 4 -10.37 -26.39 -40.08
N TYR A 5 -10.10 -25.51 -39.11
CA TYR A 5 -9.90 -24.08 -39.35
C TYR A 5 -8.57 -23.58 -38.78
N ARG A 6 -7.92 -22.63 -39.47
CA ARG A 6 -6.63 -22.05 -39.08
C ARG A 6 -6.83 -20.66 -38.47
N VAL A 7 -6.75 -20.57 -37.14
CA VAL A 7 -6.84 -19.28 -36.43
C VAL A 7 -5.49 -18.57 -36.47
N LYS A 8 -5.43 -17.41 -37.13
CA LYS A 8 -4.26 -16.52 -37.07
C LYS A 8 -4.25 -15.75 -35.75
N GLY A 9 -3.13 -15.73 -35.04
CA GLY A 9 -2.94 -14.89 -33.84
C GLY A 9 -3.29 -15.54 -32.50
N LEU A 10 -3.83 -16.76 -32.46
CA LEU A 10 -4.17 -17.46 -31.21
C LEU A 10 -2.99 -17.56 -30.24
N LYS A 11 -1.78 -17.84 -30.75
CA LYS A 11 -0.56 -17.92 -29.93
C LYS A 11 -0.23 -16.57 -29.24
N ARG A 12 -0.44 -15.45 -29.93
CA ARG A 12 -0.22 -14.11 -29.35
C ARG A 12 -1.24 -13.81 -28.25
N TYR A 13 -2.50 -14.15 -28.50
CA TYR A 13 -3.57 -14.01 -27.50
C TYR A 13 -3.31 -14.87 -26.26
N LEU A 14 -2.97 -16.15 -26.43
CA LEU A 14 -2.65 -17.06 -25.32
C LEU A 14 -1.48 -16.52 -24.48
N ASN A 15 -0.42 -16.03 -25.13
CA ASN A 15 0.71 -15.43 -24.43
C ASN A 15 0.32 -14.15 -23.68
N GLN A 16 -0.56 -13.32 -24.24
CA GLN A 16 -1.06 -12.13 -23.55
C GLN A 16 -1.87 -12.52 -22.31
N VAL A 17 -2.83 -13.44 -22.46
CA VAL A 17 -3.67 -13.93 -21.35
C VAL A 17 -2.82 -14.53 -20.23
N GLN A 18 -1.79 -15.31 -20.57
CA GLN A 18 -0.87 -15.88 -19.57
C GLN A 18 -0.07 -14.81 -18.81
N GLN A 19 0.22 -13.66 -19.42
CA GLN A 19 1.00 -12.58 -18.80
C GLN A 19 0.13 -11.54 -18.06
N MET A 20 -1.18 -11.49 -18.34
CA MET A 20 -2.13 -10.60 -17.67
C MET A 20 -2.09 -10.68 -16.13
N PRO A 21 -2.08 -11.86 -15.47
CA PRO A 21 -2.04 -11.92 -14.01
C PRO A 21 -0.77 -11.29 -13.45
N LYS A 22 0.39 -11.54 -14.06
CA LYS A 22 1.67 -10.95 -13.64
C LYS A 22 1.65 -9.43 -13.76
N ARG A 23 1.12 -8.90 -14.87
CA ARG A 23 0.99 -7.45 -15.09
C ARG A 23 0.02 -6.81 -14.09
N ALA A 24 -1.11 -7.47 -13.82
CA ALA A 24 -2.08 -7.02 -12.83
C ALA A 24 -1.45 -6.96 -11.43
N GLN A 25 -0.76 -8.03 -11.00
CA GLN A 25 -0.06 -8.05 -9.72
C GLN A 25 1.02 -6.97 -9.61
N GLN A 26 1.79 -6.72 -10.68
CA GLN A 26 2.76 -5.63 -10.70
C GLN A 26 2.10 -4.26 -10.58
N ALA A 27 0.97 -4.05 -11.25
CA ALA A 27 0.21 -2.81 -11.14
C ALA A 27 -0.32 -2.61 -9.71
N VAL A 28 -0.90 -3.66 -9.10
CA VAL A 28 -1.35 -3.63 -7.71
C VAL A 28 -0.19 -3.32 -6.76
N ASN A 29 0.96 -3.97 -6.92
CA ASN A 29 2.13 -3.73 -6.08
C ASN A 29 2.62 -2.27 -6.16
N ARG A 30 2.53 -1.65 -7.35
CA ARG A 30 2.85 -0.23 -7.52
C ARG A 30 1.84 0.67 -6.80
N GLU A 31 0.56 0.33 -6.82
CA GLU A 31 -0.44 1.12 -6.09
C GLU A 31 -0.28 0.97 -4.57
N LEU A 32 0.02 -0.24 -4.08
CA LEU A 32 0.34 -0.47 -2.67
C LEU A 32 1.57 0.34 -2.21
N SER A 33 2.61 0.41 -3.04
CA SER A 33 3.79 1.24 -2.79
C SER A 33 3.44 2.73 -2.69
N ARG A 34 2.56 3.23 -3.56
CA ARG A 34 2.12 4.63 -3.50
C ARG A 34 1.27 4.91 -2.27
N SER A 35 0.39 3.98 -1.93
CA SER A 35 -0.45 4.07 -0.73
C SER A 35 0.39 4.06 0.54
N SER A 36 1.41 3.19 0.63
CA SER A 36 2.32 3.18 1.79
C SER A 36 3.09 4.49 1.94
N LEU A 37 3.50 5.12 0.84
CA LEU A 37 4.13 6.45 0.87
C LEU A 37 3.17 7.56 1.30
N ARG A 38 1.88 7.47 0.93
CA ARG A 38 0.84 8.39 1.42
C ARG A 38 0.62 8.23 2.92
N VAL A 39 0.53 7.00 3.42
CA VAL A 39 0.44 6.73 4.86
C VAL A 39 1.67 7.25 5.58
N GLU A 40 2.87 6.99 5.06
CA GLU A 40 4.12 7.49 5.64
C GLU A 40 4.12 9.02 5.75
N LEU A 41 3.79 9.72 4.67
CA LEU A 41 3.68 11.18 4.67
C LEU A 41 2.66 11.66 5.71
N ARG A 42 1.48 11.06 5.72
CA ARG A 42 0.40 11.47 6.63
C ARG A 42 0.74 11.20 8.10
N ALA A 43 1.37 10.06 8.39
CA ALA A 43 1.85 9.73 9.71
C ALA A 43 2.93 10.71 10.19
N LYS A 44 3.80 11.19 9.28
CA LYS A 44 4.79 12.23 9.57
C LYS A 44 4.16 13.57 9.94
N GLU A 45 3.09 13.97 9.25
CA GLU A 45 2.35 15.21 9.53
C GLU A 45 1.58 15.16 10.85
N LEU A 46 1.00 14.00 11.17
CA LEU A 46 0.22 13.80 12.39
C LEU A 46 1.10 13.60 13.63
N ALA A 47 2.32 13.10 13.43
CA ALA A 47 3.25 12.83 14.52
C ALA A 47 3.55 14.12 15.31
N PRO A 48 3.39 14.09 16.65
CA PRO A 48 3.76 15.20 17.53
C PRO A 48 5.19 15.68 17.28
N TRP A 49 5.33 17.00 17.16
CA TRP A 49 6.59 17.64 16.84
C TRP A 49 7.20 18.34 18.04
N ASP A 50 8.20 17.70 18.64
CA ASP A 50 9.08 18.31 19.63
C ASP A 50 10.47 18.53 19.01
N THR A 51 11.28 17.47 18.94
CA THR A 51 12.58 17.46 18.23
C THR A 51 12.48 17.04 16.77
N GLY A 52 11.32 16.51 16.36
CA GLY A 52 11.09 15.95 15.02
C GLY A 52 11.66 14.55 14.77
N TRP A 53 12.44 13.98 15.72
CA TRP A 53 13.09 12.68 15.54
C TRP A 53 12.10 11.55 15.20
N MET A 54 11.01 11.44 15.96
CA MET A 54 9.99 10.42 15.75
C MET A 54 9.34 10.55 14.36
N SER A 55 8.89 11.74 13.99
CA SER A 55 8.28 11.99 12.66
C SER A 55 9.27 11.62 11.54
N LEU A 56 10.49 12.14 11.58
CA LEU A 56 11.50 11.89 10.55
C LEU A 56 11.90 10.42 10.43
N SER A 57 11.80 9.65 11.51
CA SER A 57 12.13 8.23 11.55
C SER A 57 11.07 7.30 10.94
N ILE A 58 9.85 7.77 10.68
CA ILE A 58 8.79 6.94 10.09
C ILE A 58 9.17 6.61 8.64
N TYR A 59 9.03 5.35 8.26
CA TYR A 59 9.33 4.90 6.90
C TYR A 59 8.36 3.83 6.43
N SER A 60 8.22 3.73 5.11
CA SER A 60 7.54 2.64 4.43
C SER A 60 8.54 1.71 3.73
N VAL A 61 8.28 0.42 3.79
CA VAL A 61 9.15 -0.61 3.19
C VAL A 61 8.31 -1.74 2.61
N GLN A 62 8.80 -2.33 1.52
CA GLN A 62 8.22 -3.55 0.98
C GLN A 62 8.66 -4.74 1.84
N TYR A 63 7.74 -5.31 2.61
CA TYR A 63 8.03 -6.48 3.45
C TYR A 63 8.01 -7.77 2.64
N ARG A 64 7.01 -7.93 1.75
CA ARG A 64 6.89 -9.05 0.81
C ARG A 64 6.25 -8.58 -0.49
N PHE A 65 6.21 -9.44 -1.51
CA PHE A 65 5.45 -9.15 -2.72
C PHE A 65 3.98 -8.89 -2.36
N LEU A 66 3.42 -7.75 -2.80
CA LEU A 66 2.07 -7.28 -2.45
C LEU A 66 1.85 -6.94 -0.96
N VAL A 67 2.92 -6.83 -0.16
CA VAL A 67 2.83 -6.46 1.25
C VAL A 67 3.80 -5.33 1.54
N TRP A 68 3.25 -4.16 1.87
CA TRP A 68 3.99 -2.99 2.30
C TRP A 68 3.71 -2.73 3.77
N MET A 69 4.73 -2.28 4.48
CA MET A 69 4.68 -1.97 5.91
C MET A 69 5.08 -0.51 6.10
N VAL A 70 4.38 0.19 6.99
CA VAL A 70 4.79 1.50 7.50
C VAL A 70 5.11 1.33 8.98
N SER A 71 6.28 1.82 9.39
CA SER A 71 6.78 1.62 10.75
C SER A 71 7.35 2.90 11.33
N SER A 72 7.19 3.08 12.63
CA SER A 72 7.92 4.07 13.42
C SER A 72 8.89 3.31 14.33
N PRO A 73 10.21 3.33 14.05
CA PRO A 73 11.19 2.49 14.73
C PRO A 73 11.57 2.99 16.13
N VAL A 74 11.06 4.14 16.55
CA VAL A 74 11.45 4.76 17.80
C VAL A 74 10.70 4.12 18.97
N ASP A 75 11.42 3.72 20.02
CA ASP A 75 10.88 2.91 21.12
C ASP A 75 9.67 3.55 21.81
N TYR A 76 9.64 4.88 21.89
CA TYR A 76 8.55 5.59 22.53
C TYR A 76 7.33 5.83 21.64
N SER A 77 7.40 5.53 20.34
CA SER A 77 6.31 5.76 19.38
C SER A 77 5.02 5.06 19.77
N ILE A 78 5.11 3.85 20.33
CA ILE A 78 3.94 3.09 20.78
C ILE A 78 3.23 3.76 21.96
N TYR A 79 3.99 4.36 22.88
CA TYR A 79 3.43 5.08 24.02
C TYR A 79 2.79 6.40 23.60
N VAL A 80 3.31 7.03 22.54
CA VAL A 80 2.69 8.22 21.94
C VAL A 80 1.39 7.84 21.24
N GLU A 81 1.41 6.78 20.42
CA GLU A 81 0.25 6.32 19.66
C GLU A 81 -0.92 5.92 20.57
N LEU A 82 -0.65 5.12 21.60
CA LEU A 82 -1.69 4.52 22.46
C LEU A 82 -1.92 5.28 23.77
N GLY A 83 -1.02 6.19 24.13
CA GLY A 83 -1.01 6.83 25.43
C GLY A 83 -0.47 5.94 26.55
N THR A 84 -0.34 6.52 27.74
CA THR A 84 0.07 5.84 28.97
C THR A 84 -0.81 6.31 30.13
N ARG A 85 -0.60 5.73 31.32
CA ARG A 85 -1.30 6.18 32.55
C ARG A 85 -1.08 7.66 32.90
N TYR A 86 -0.03 8.30 32.37
CA TYR A 86 0.35 9.67 32.69
C TYR A 86 0.24 10.63 31.48
N GLN A 87 -0.03 10.12 30.29
CA GLN A 87 -0.07 10.90 29.06
C GLN A 87 -1.19 10.39 28.15
N SER A 88 -2.06 11.28 27.71
CA SER A 88 -3.10 10.94 26.71
C SER A 88 -2.50 10.51 25.37
N ALA A 89 -3.20 9.62 24.67
CA ALA A 89 -2.81 9.17 23.34
C ALA A 89 -2.76 10.33 22.34
N GLN A 90 -1.74 10.33 21.49
CA GLN A 90 -1.56 11.23 20.36
C GLN A 90 -1.32 10.38 19.10
N PRO A 91 -2.38 9.71 18.61
CA PRO A 91 -2.26 8.75 17.52
C PRO A 91 -1.90 9.45 16.22
N PHE A 92 -0.97 8.85 15.47
CA PHE A 92 -0.45 9.37 14.21
C PHE A 92 -0.35 8.30 13.13
N LEU A 93 -0.05 7.05 13.50
CA LEU A 93 0.09 5.93 12.57
C LEU A 93 -1.26 5.34 12.18
N PHE A 94 -2.10 5.00 13.16
CA PHE A 94 -3.40 4.39 12.92
C PHE A 94 -4.36 5.34 12.19
N PRO A 95 -4.48 6.63 12.57
CA PRO A 95 -5.32 7.56 11.82
C PRO A 95 -4.85 7.76 10.38
N ALA A 96 -3.53 7.83 10.13
CA ALA A 96 -2.99 7.91 8.78
C ALA A 96 -3.36 6.69 7.91
N LEU A 97 -3.39 5.50 8.51
CA LEU A 97 -3.81 4.29 7.83
C LEU A 97 -5.32 4.28 7.54
N GLU A 98 -6.14 4.68 8.51
CA GLU A 98 -7.60 4.76 8.35
C GLU A 98 -8.01 5.76 7.27
N GLU A 99 -7.37 6.93 7.23
CA GLU A 99 -7.62 7.96 6.22
C GLU A 99 -7.28 7.46 4.79
N GLU A 100 -6.20 6.70 4.64
CA GLU A 100 -5.76 6.20 3.34
C GLU A 100 -6.53 4.97 2.86
N TYR A 101 -7.04 4.13 3.76
CA TYR A 101 -7.78 2.91 3.43
C TYR A 101 -8.86 3.09 2.32
N PRO A 102 -9.80 4.05 2.42
CA PRO A 102 -10.80 4.25 1.37
C PRO A 102 -10.21 4.73 0.04
N VAL A 103 -9.07 5.45 0.06
CA VAL A 103 -8.36 5.91 -1.15
C VAL A 103 -7.74 4.71 -1.86
N LEU A 104 -7.05 3.85 -1.12
CA LEU A 104 -6.47 2.62 -1.66
C LEU A 104 -7.55 1.72 -2.28
N MET A 105 -8.63 1.43 -1.54
CA MET A 105 -9.71 0.58 -2.04
C MET A 105 -10.35 1.16 -3.31
N ARG A 106 -10.54 2.48 -3.36
CA ARG A 106 -11.05 3.17 -4.54
C ARG A 106 -10.09 3.01 -5.73
N ASN A 107 -8.79 3.20 -5.53
CA ASN A 107 -7.81 3.08 -6.61
C ASN A 107 -7.69 1.64 -7.12
N LEU A 108 -7.66 0.66 -6.23
CA LEU A 108 -7.68 -0.76 -6.60
C LEU A 108 -8.94 -1.12 -7.39
N SER A 109 -10.12 -0.66 -6.96
CA SER A 109 -11.36 -0.91 -7.68
C SER A 109 -11.33 -0.36 -9.12
N LYS A 110 -10.77 0.84 -9.31
CA LYS A 110 -10.63 1.48 -10.63
C LYS A 110 -9.71 0.70 -11.57
N MET A 111 -8.72 -0.02 -11.04
CA MET A 111 -7.78 -0.80 -11.87
C MET A 111 -8.42 -2.02 -12.52
N PHE A 112 -9.48 -2.55 -11.91
CA PHE A 112 -10.17 -3.77 -12.38
C PHE A 112 -11.56 -3.51 -12.95
N ARG A 113 -12.11 -2.31 -12.73
CA ARG A 113 -13.38 -1.90 -13.30
C ARG A 113 -13.22 -1.66 -14.79
N ARG A 114 -13.93 -2.47 -15.59
CA ARG A 114 -14.11 -2.31 -17.04
C ARG A 114 -15.05 -1.16 -17.35
#